data_AF-A0A7C1XK03-F1
#
_entry.id   AF-A0A7C1XK03-F1
#
_cell.length_a   1.000
_cell.length_b   1.000
_cell.length_c   1.000
_cell.angle_alpha   90.00
_cell.angle_beta   90.00
_cell.angle_gamma   90.00
#
_symmetry.space_group_name_H-M   'P 1'
#
loop_
_entity.id
_entity.type
_entity.pdbx_description
1 polymer ?
#
loop_
_entity_poly.entity_id
_entity_poly.type
_entity_poly.pdbx_seq_one_letter_code
_entity_poly.pdbx_strand_id
1 'polypeptide(L)'
;MTKTIPPPYSIGEGFGWGVSYLWICFNDDCSLFVKGWEHMMENYGKVASYRFMCLPDNGMTETIAVFSRDGLRGGIVEEEEEDGGEEQE
;
A
#
# COMPACT_ATOMS: atom_id res chain seq x y z
N MET A 1 -19.39 20.56 -28.07
CA MET A 1 -18.92 20.07 -26.75
C MET A 1 -18.66 18.59 -26.90
N THR A 2 -17.40 18.17 -26.84
CA THR A 2 -17.07 16.74 -26.94
C THR A 2 -17.38 16.09 -25.60
N LYS A 3 -18.20 15.04 -25.61
CA LYS A 3 -18.53 14.28 -24.40
C LYS A 3 -17.28 13.53 -23.96
N THR A 4 -16.63 14.01 -22.90
CA THR A 4 -15.54 13.29 -22.24
C THR A 4 -16.13 12.20 -21.36
N ILE A 5 -15.69 10.97 -21.57
CA ILE A 5 -16.01 9.82 -20.72
C ILE A 5 -14.83 9.64 -19.77
N PRO A 6 -15.03 9.57 -18.44
CA PRO A 6 -13.94 9.27 -17.52
C PRO A 6 -13.38 7.88 -17.84
N PRO A 7 -12.06 7.65 -17.66
CA PRO A 7 -11.48 6.33 -17.87
C PRO A 7 -12.16 5.28 -16.96
N PRO A 8 -12.16 3.99 -17.38
CA PRO A 8 -12.82 2.92 -16.64
C PRO A 8 -12.19 2.66 -15.27
N TYR A 9 -10.98 3.18 -15.04
CA TYR A 9 -10.30 3.21 -13.76
C TYR A 9 -10.33 4.64 -13.22
N SER A 10 -10.62 4.80 -11.92
CA SER A 10 -10.52 6.11 -11.29
C SER A 10 -9.06 6.56 -11.36
N ILE A 11 -8.79 7.77 -11.85
CA ILE A 11 -7.44 8.40 -11.91
C ILE A 11 -6.77 8.52 -10.51
N GLY A 12 -7.42 8.06 -9.44
CA GLY A 12 -6.90 7.99 -8.08
C GLY A 12 -6.77 6.58 -7.46
N GLU A 13 -6.90 5.49 -8.22
CA GLU A 13 -6.65 4.13 -7.66
C GLU A 13 -5.16 3.80 -7.53
N GLY A 14 -4.30 4.50 -8.26
CA GLY A 14 -2.91 4.66 -7.86
C GLY A 14 -2.87 5.71 -6.75
N PHE A 15 -2.28 5.40 -5.60
CA PHE A 15 -2.05 6.27 -4.44
C PHE A 15 -1.25 7.57 -4.73
N GLY A 16 -1.18 8.01 -6.00
CA GLY A 16 -0.35 9.10 -6.50
C GLY A 16 1.07 8.67 -6.86
N TRP A 17 1.44 7.41 -6.62
CA TRP A 17 2.83 6.94 -6.74
C TRP A 17 3.25 6.43 -8.11
N GLY A 18 2.32 6.38 -9.08
CA GLY A 18 2.64 6.01 -10.47
C GLY A 18 3.05 4.55 -10.67
N VAL A 19 2.86 3.69 -9.67
CA VAL A 19 3.18 2.25 -9.70
C VAL A 19 1.92 1.42 -9.50
N SER A 20 1.91 0.18 -10.00
CA SER A 20 0.76 -0.74 -9.91
C SER A 20 0.62 -1.40 -8.54
N TYR A 21 1.72 -1.56 -7.81
CA TYR A 21 1.74 -2.10 -6.45
C TYR A 21 2.87 -1.47 -5.64
N LEU A 22 2.80 -1.61 -4.32
CA LEU A 22 3.77 -1.08 -3.37
C LEU A 22 4.30 -2.21 -2.49
N TRP A 23 5.58 -2.18 -2.15
CA TRP A 23 6.12 -3.05 -1.13
C TRP A 23 6.00 -2.37 0.23
N ILE A 24 5.19 -2.95 1.12
CA ILE A 24 4.92 -2.41 2.45
C ILE A 24 5.46 -3.36 3.52
N CYS A 25 6.13 -2.80 4.53
CA CYS A 25 6.58 -3.57 5.68
C CYS A 25 5.42 -3.80 6.69
N PHE A 26 5.07 -5.08 6.88
CA PHE A 26 4.05 -5.52 7.85
C PHE A 26 4.62 -6.07 9.17
N ASN A 27 5.90 -5.80 9.48
CA ASN A 27 6.48 -6.12 10.78
C ASN A 27 5.95 -5.15 11.86
N ASP A 28 5.04 -5.64 12.70
CA ASP A 28 4.40 -4.84 13.75
C ASP A 28 5.29 -4.57 14.97
N ASP A 29 6.47 -5.18 15.03
CA ASP A 29 7.46 -4.98 16.08
C ASP A 29 8.61 -4.05 15.64
N CYS A 30 8.56 -3.54 14.41
CA CYS A 30 9.61 -2.66 13.90
C CYS A 30 9.57 -1.29 14.60
N SER A 31 10.76 -0.72 14.85
CA SER A 31 10.90 0.51 15.62
C SER A 31 10.17 1.70 14.99
N LEU A 32 10.16 1.80 13.65
CA LEU A 32 9.43 2.84 12.91
C LEU A 32 7.93 2.78 13.21
N PHE A 33 7.35 1.59 13.17
CA PHE A 33 5.91 1.39 13.37
C PHE A 33 5.52 1.55 14.84
N VAL A 34 6.28 0.97 15.77
CA VAL A 34 5.95 1.06 17.20
C VAL A 34 6.08 2.50 17.70
N LYS A 35 7.19 3.18 17.39
CA LYS A 35 7.41 4.58 17.82
C LYS A 35 6.56 5.58 17.05
N GLY A 36 6.11 5.24 15.84
CA GLY A 36 5.25 6.09 15.03
C GLY A 36 3.91 6.44 15.71
N TRP A 37 3.36 5.51 16.50
CA TRP A 37 2.12 5.75 17.27
C TRP A 37 2.27 6.87 18.30
N GLU A 38 3.34 6.82 19.08
CA GLU A 38 3.67 7.84 20.07
C GLU A 38 4.00 9.17 19.38
N HIS A 39 4.85 9.13 18.35
CA HIS A 39 5.23 10.32 17.59
C HIS A 39 4.03 11.07 16.98
N MET A 40 3.09 10.36 16.36
CA MET A 40 1.89 10.96 15.77
C MET A 40 0.95 11.54 16.83
N MET A 41 0.87 10.90 17.99
CA MET A 41 0.06 11.39 19.09
C MET A 41 0.67 12.66 19.71
N GLU A 42 1.98 12.66 19.98
CA GLU A 42 2.68 13.79 20.60
C GLU A 42 2.73 15.03 19.71
N ASN A 43 3.03 14.86 18.42
CA ASN A 43 3.26 15.99 17.51
C ASN A 43 1.99 16.47 16.80
N TYR A 44 1.00 15.59 16.61
CA TYR A 44 -0.17 15.87 15.78
C TYR A 44 -1.51 15.52 16.43
N GLY A 45 -1.52 14.91 17.62
CA GLY A 45 -2.76 14.52 18.30
C GLY A 45 -3.57 13.47 17.55
N LYS A 46 -2.91 12.61 16.76
CA LYS A 46 -3.56 11.59 15.94
C LYS A 46 -3.17 10.19 16.38
N VAL A 47 -4.15 9.31 16.49
CA VAL A 47 -3.95 7.86 16.61
C VAL A 47 -3.65 7.32 15.22
N ALA A 48 -2.37 7.39 14.84
CA ALA A 48 -1.85 6.90 13.57
C ALA A 48 -0.40 6.48 13.76
N SER A 49 0.14 5.69 12.84
CA SER A 49 1.57 5.38 12.76
C SER A 49 2.01 5.36 11.30
N TYR A 50 3.26 4.97 11.06
CA TYR A 50 3.86 4.88 9.75
C TYR A 50 4.29 3.44 9.45
N ARG A 51 4.11 3.01 8.20
CA ARG A 51 4.76 1.81 7.65
C ARG A 51 5.79 2.23 6.62
N PHE A 52 6.88 1.47 6.54
CA PHE A 52 7.88 1.62 5.49
C PHE A 52 7.32 1.14 4.16
N MET A 53 7.58 1.91 3.11
CA MET A 53 7.13 1.69 1.74
C MET A 53 8.32 1.72 0.78
N CYS A 54 8.32 0.86 -0.23
CA CYS A 54 9.26 0.88 -1.34
C CYS A 54 8.51 0.77 -2.68
N LEU A 55 8.92 1.58 -3.65
CA LEU A 55 8.41 1.52 -5.02
C LEU A 55 9.23 0.48 -5.80
N PRO A 56 8.59 -0.50 -6.44
CA PRO A 56 9.29 -1.56 -7.16
C PRO A 56 10.06 -1.05 -8.38
N ASP A 57 9.54 -0.04 -9.08
CA ASP A 57 10.08 0.44 -10.35
C ASP A 57 11.46 1.09 -10.23
N ASN A 58 11.71 1.80 -9.12
CA ASN A 58 12.91 2.62 -8.96
C ASN A 58 13.61 2.44 -7.59
N GLY A 59 13.05 1.61 -6.70
CA GLY A 59 13.58 1.39 -5.36
C GLY A 59 13.44 2.60 -4.42
N MET A 60 12.64 3.62 -4.78
CA MET A 60 12.41 4.78 -3.93
C MET A 60 11.69 4.34 -2.66
N THR A 61 12.22 4.75 -1.51
CA THR A 61 11.71 4.36 -0.20
C THR A 61 11.08 5.54 0.50
N GLU A 62 9.89 5.33 1.06
CA GLU A 62 9.10 6.35 1.72
C GLU A 62 8.38 5.77 2.94
N THR A 63 7.60 6.60 3.63
CA THR A 63 6.71 6.15 4.70
C THR A 63 5.25 6.45 4.36
N ILE A 64 4.36 5.53 4.74
CA ILE A 64 2.91 5.68 4.55
C ILE A 64 2.20 5.64 5.89
N ALA A 65 1.28 6.58 6.11
CA ALA A 65 0.51 6.65 7.35
C ALA A 65 -0.57 5.55 7.40
N VAL A 66 -0.75 4.96 8.58
CA VAL A 66 -1.78 3.96 8.88
C VAL A 66 -2.53 4.34 10.14
N PHE A 67 -3.85 4.13 10.15
CA PHE A 67 -4.74 4.52 11.26
C PHE A 67 -5.13 3.36 12.17
N SER A 68 -4.67 2.15 11.83
CA SER A 68 -4.81 0.94 12.65
C SER A 68 -3.64 0.00 12.38
N ARG A 69 -3.47 -1.03 13.22
CA ARG A 69 -2.49 -2.09 12.96
C ARG A 69 -2.78 -2.77 11.62
N ASP A 70 -4.04 -2.98 11.29
CA ASP A 70 -4.46 -3.64 10.05
C ASP A 70 -4.53 -2.71 8.83
N GLY A 71 -4.12 -1.45 8.98
CA GLY A 71 -4.04 -0.50 7.88
C GLY A 71 -3.22 -1.10 6.72
N LEU A 72 -3.78 -0.99 5.51
CA LEU A 72 -3.24 -1.49 4.23
C LEU A 72 -3.28 -3.02 4.04
N ARG A 73 -3.60 -3.82 5.06
CA ARG A 73 -3.63 -5.29 4.92
C ARG A 73 -4.70 -5.80 3.95
N GLY A 74 -5.81 -5.07 3.81
CA GLY A 74 -6.87 -5.41 2.86
C GLY A 74 -6.50 -5.23 1.38
N GLY A 75 -5.34 -4.63 1.09
CA GLY A 75 -4.80 -4.49 -0.27
C GLY A 75 -3.57 -5.36 -0.54
N ILE A 76 -3.32 -6.38 0.31
CA ILE A 76 -2.26 -7.36 0.05
C ILE A 76 -2.67 -8.16 -1.19
N VAL A 77 -1.80 -8.13 -2.21
CA VAL A 77 -1.96 -8.94 -3.41
C VAL A 77 -1.46 -10.34 -3.08
N GLU A 78 -2.37 -11.32 -3.19
CA GLU A 78 -2.01 -12.74 -3.09
C GLU A 78 -1.45 -13.19 -4.44
N GLU A 79 -0.43 -14.04 -4.44
CA GLU A 79 0.08 -14.66 -5.65
C GLU A 79 -0.97 -15.67 -6.15
N GLU A 80 -1.39 -15.55 -7.41
CA GLU A 80 -2.23 -16.58 -8.04
C GLU A 80 -1.37 -17.85 -8.16
N GLU A 81 -1.76 -18.93 -7.48
CA GLU A 81 -1.20 -20.26 -7.75
C GLU A 81 -1.55 -20.61 -9.20
N GLU A 82 -0.54 -20.73 -10.07
CA GLU A 82 -0.76 -21.29 -11.42
C GLU A 82 -1.36 -22.69 -11.25
N ASP A 83 -2.65 -22.83 -11.58
CA ASP A 83 -3.37 -24.09 -11.56
C ASP A 83 -2.72 -25.04 -12.58
N GLY A 84 -1.89 -25.95 -12.08
CA GLY A 84 -1.22 -26.97 -12.88
C GLY A 84 -2.21 -28.07 -13.28
N GLY A 85 -2.75 -27.98 -14.51
CA GLY A 85 -3.52 -29.04 -15.19
C GLY A 85 -4.47 -28.39 -16.22
N GLU A 86 -4.57 -28.79 -17.48
CA GLU A 86 -4.58 -30.14 -18.05
C GLU A 86 -3.93 -30.14 -19.45
N GLU A 87 -3.00 -31.07 -19.70
CA GLU A 87 -2.65 -31.50 -21.06
C GLU A 87 -3.91 -32.09 -21.71
N GLN A 88 -4.38 -31.48 -22.80
CA GLN A 88 -5.38 -32.08 -23.69
C GLN A 88 -4.68 -33.14 -24.55
N GLU A 89 -5.01 -34.42 -24.33
CA GLU A 89 -4.78 -35.52 -25.28
C GLU A 89 -5.92 -35.61 -26.31
#